data_AF-A0A7V8BLS3-F1
#
_entry.id   AF-A0A7V8BLS3-F1
#
_cell.length_a   1.000
_cell.length_b   1.000
_cell.length_c   1.000
_cell.angle_alpha   90.00
_cell.angle_beta   90.00
_cell.angle_gamma   90.00
#
_symmetry.space_group_name_H-M   'P 1'
#
loop_
_entity.id
_entity.type
_entity.pdbx_description
1 polymer ?
#
loop_
_entity_poly.entity_id
_entity_poly.type
_entity_poly.pdbx_seq_one_letter_code
_entity_poly.pdbx_strand_id
1 'polypeptide(L)' 'MYLNTPEGGGATTFPDVGVEVTPVRGNALFFSYDRAHPSTRTLHGGAPVTASEKWVATRWMRERVFV' A
#
# COMPACT_ATOMS: atom_id res chain seq x y z
N MET A 1 2.37 3.93 5.46
CA MET A 1 1.74 4.11 6.78
C MET A 1 0.38 4.74 6.58
N TYR A 2 -0.66 4.20 7.24
CA TYR A 2 -2.00 4.76 7.23
C TYR A 2 -2.10 5.82 8.34
N LEU A 3 -2.36 7.08 7.96
CA LEU A 3 -2.34 8.22 8.88
C LEU A 3 -3.69 8.43 9.59
N ASN A 4 -4.75 7.83 9.04
CA ASN A 4 -6.10 7.74 9.60
C ASN A 4 -6.76 6.41 9.20
N THR A 5 -7.90 6.10 9.83
CA THR A 5 -8.80 5.00 9.43
C THR A 5 -10.00 5.62 8.72
N PRO A 6 -10.19 5.43 7.40
CA PRO A 6 -11.41 5.84 6.72
C PRO A 6 -12.60 5.03 7.23
N GLU A 7 -13.78 5.63 7.20
CA GLU A 7 -15.04 4.97 7.59
C GLU A 7 -15.46 3.85 6.62
N GLY A 8 -15.00 3.87 5.36
CA GLY A 8 -15.31 2.83 4.38
C GLY A 8 -14.37 2.79 3.18
N GLY A 9 -14.06 1.57 2.72
CA GLY A 9 -13.21 1.32 1.56
C GLY A 9 -11.74 1.64 1.80
N GLY A 10 -11.00 1.96 0.72
CA GLY A 10 -9.62 2.42 0.83
C GLY A 10 -8.59 1.33 1.12
N ALA A 11 -8.88 0.04 0.90
CA ALA A 11 -7.91 -1.03 1.06
C ALA A 11 -6.65 -0.81 0.18
N THR A 12 -5.49 -1.28 0.62
CA THR A 12 -4.35 -1.52 -0.29
C THR A 12 -4.50 -2.93 -0.85
N THR A 13 -4.61 -3.06 -2.17
CA THR A 13 -4.91 -4.34 -2.84
C THR A 13 -3.68 -4.87 -3.58
N PHE A 14 -3.50 -6.18 -3.62
CA PHE A 14 -2.52 -6.91 -4.42
C PHE A 14 -3.26 -7.96 -5.26
N PRO A 15 -3.69 -7.62 -6.49
CA PRO A 15 -4.56 -8.48 -7.28
C PRO A 15 -3.92 -9.83 -7.64
N ASP A 16 -2.62 -9.86 -7.94
CA ASP A 16 -1.91 -11.07 -8.38
C ASP A 16 -1.81 -12.16 -7.29
N VAL A 17 -2.06 -11.80 -6.02
CA VAL A 17 -2.01 -12.72 -4.87
C VAL A 17 -3.28 -12.72 -4.04
N GLY A 18 -4.32 -11.99 -4.45
CA GLY A 18 -5.61 -11.96 -3.76
C GLY A 18 -5.55 -11.40 -2.34
N VAL A 19 -4.62 -10.47 -2.07
CA VAL A 19 -4.46 -9.85 -0.74
C VAL A 19 -5.05 -8.46 -0.72
N GLU A 20 -5.83 -8.16 0.33
CA GLU A 20 -6.32 -6.82 0.64
C GLU A 20 -5.98 -6.45 2.07
N VAL A 21 -5.47 -5.23 2.26
CA VAL A 21 -5.09 -4.70 3.57
C VAL A 21 -5.94 -3.47 3.87
N THR A 22 -6.86 -3.60 4.81
CA THR A 22 -7.70 -2.49 5.26
C THR A 22 -6.88 -1.44 6.01
N PRO A 23 -7.03 -0.15 5.69
CA PRO A 23 -6.30 0.92 6.38
C PRO A 23 -6.77 1.04 7.84
N VAL A 24 -5.80 0.97 8.76
CA VAL A 24 -6.01 1.23 10.19
C VAL A 24 -4.96 2.26 10.62
N ARG A 25 -5.41 3.37 11.20
CA ARG A 25 -4.54 4.45 11.69
C ARG A 25 -3.38 3.90 12.51
N GLY A 26 -2.17 4.32 12.18
CA GLY A 26 -0.94 3.92 12.86
C GLY A 26 -0.29 2.66 12.28
N ASN A 27 -1.04 1.81 11.58
CA ASN A 27 -0.46 0.64 10.93
C ASN A 27 0.34 1.04 9.69
N ALA A 28 1.29 0.18 9.32
CA ALA A 28 2.03 0.27 8.07
C ALA A 28 2.03 -1.08 7.37
N LEU A 29 1.95 -1.02 6.05
CA LEU A 29 2.18 -2.16 5.18
C LEU A 29 3.56 -2.01 4.56
N PHE A 30 4.35 -3.07 4.63
CA PHE A 30 5.65 -3.17 4.00
C PHE A 30 5.63 -4.32 2.98
N PHE A 31 6.17 -4.06 1.79
CA PHE A 31 6.44 -5.07 0.77
C PHE A 31 7.71 -4.65 0.03
N SER A 32 8.37 -5.62 -0.60
CA SER A 32 9.62 -5.40 -1.34
C SER A 32 9.61 -6.21 -2.64
N TYR A 33 10.39 -5.76 -3.61
CA TYR A 33 10.58 -6.41 -4.89
C TYR A 33 12.06 -6.33 -5.25
N ASP A 34 12.63 -7.44 -5.71
CA ASP A 34 14.04 -7.54 -6.13
C ASP A 34 14.28 -6.83 -7.48
N ARG A 35 13.23 -6.70 -8.30
CA ARG A 35 13.26 -6.05 -9.61
C ARG A 35 11.89 -5.44 -9.98
N ALA A 36 11.89 -4.42 -10.84
CA ALA A 36 10.67 -3.82 -11.36
C ALA A 36 10.05 -4.69 -12.47
N HIS A 37 9.54 -5.88 -12.13
CA HIS A 37 9.03 -6.85 -13.08
C HIS A 37 7.74 -7.51 -12.56
N PRO A 38 6.70 -7.76 -13.40
CA PRO A 38 5.44 -8.36 -12.96
C PRO A 38 5.58 -9.69 -12.21
N SER A 39 6.63 -10.47 -12.48
CA SER A 39 6.90 -11.74 -11.79
C SER A 39 7.10 -11.62 -10.27
N THR A 40 7.37 -10.42 -9.74
CA THR A 40 7.50 -10.22 -8.28
C THR A 40 6.15 -10.26 -7.58
N ARG A 41 5.03 -10.20 -8.31
CA ARG A 41 3.65 -10.22 -7.80
C ARG A 41 3.39 -9.15 -6.73
N THR A 42 4.07 -8.01 -6.87
CA THR A 42 3.91 -6.83 -6.00
C THR A 42 3.12 -5.71 -6.66
N LEU A 43 2.43 -5.99 -7.78
CA LEU A 43 1.47 -5.04 -8.33
C LEU A 43 0.43 -4.75 -7.24
N HIS A 44 0.23 -3.47 -6.96
CA HIS A 44 -0.67 -3.04 -5.90
C HIS A 44 -1.34 -1.72 -6.24
N GLY A 45 -2.48 -1.49 -5.62
CA GLY A 45 -3.26 -0.27 -5.79
C GLY A 45 -3.96 0.16 -4.51
N GLY A 46 -4.58 1.34 -4.54
CA GLY A 46 -5.56 1.76 -3.55
C GLY A 46 -6.97 1.51 -4.08
N ALA A 47 -7.76 0.70 -3.37
CA ALA A 47 -9.18 0.60 -3.65
C ALA A 47 -9.88 1.95 -3.37
N PRO A 48 -11.01 2.25 -4.04
CA PRO A 48 -11.77 3.46 -3.79
C PRO A 48 -12.14 3.62 -2.30
N VAL A 49 -12.04 4.85 -1.78
CA VAL A 49 -12.64 5.20 -0.49
C VAL A 49 -14.13 5.41 -0.75
N THR A 50 -14.98 4.74 0.02
CA THR A 50 -16.45 4.80 -0.16
C THR A 50 -17.12 5.66 0.89
N ALA A 51 -16.45 5.96 2.01
CA ALA A 51 -16.90 6.90 3.03
C ALA A 51 -15.69 7.58 3.70
N SER A 52 -15.80 8.89 3.94
CA SER A 52 -14.73 9.78 4.45
C SER A 52 -13.51 9.89 3.52
N GLU A 53 -12.30 10.01 4.07
CA GLU A 53 -11.04 10.20 3.35
C GLU A 53 -9.93 9.29 3.90
N LYS A 54 -8.92 8.99 3.06
CA LYS A 54 -7.77 8.17 3.43
C LYS A 54 -6.47 8.95 3.20
N TRP A 55 -5.68 9.09 4.26
CA TRP A 55 -4.36 9.71 4.24
C TRP A 55 -3.26 8.67 4.42
N VAL A 56 -2.23 8.74 3.59
CA VAL A 56 -1.07 7.83 3.65
C VAL A 56 0.25 8.57 3.56
N ALA A 57 1.26 8.05 4.27
CA ALA A 57 2.65 8.39 4.04
C ALA A 57 3.36 7.18 3.41
N THR A 58 3.98 7.38 2.25
CA THR A 58 4.71 6.35 1.50
C THR A 58 6.20 6.64 1.59
N ARG A 59 7.00 5.63 1.96
CA ARG A 59 8.45 5.69 1.92
C ARG A 59 8.98 4.66 0.93
N TRP A 60 9.61 5.14 -0.13
CA TRP A 60 10.36 4.28 -1.05
C TRP A 60 11.79 4.10 -0.54
N MET A 61 12.24 2.85 -0.46
CA MET A 61 13.60 2.50 -0.07
C MET A 61 14.42 2.21 -1.33
N ARG A 62 15.67 2.69 -1.35
CA ARG A 62 16.63 2.44 -2.42
C ARG A 62 17.70 1.47 -1.91
N GLU A 63 18.19 0.60 -2.78
CA GLU A 63 19.24 -0.37 -2.45
C GLU A 63 20.55 0.33 -2.01
N ARG A 64 20.84 1.49 -2.60
CA ARG A 64 22.00 2.34 -2.28
C ARG A 64 21.53 3.71 -1.79
N VAL A 65 22.47 4.52 -1.32
CA VAL A 65 22.22 5.92 -0.95
C VAL A 65 21.50 6.63 -2.09
N PHE A 66 20.37 7.25 -1.76
CA PHE A 66 19.62 8.11 -2.68
C PHE A 66 20.18 9.52 -2.57
N VAL A 67 20.77 10.00 -3.66
CA VAL A 67 21.27 11.38 -3.83
C VAL A 67 20.35 12.15 -4.78
#